data_AF-A0A7S2R4U4-F1
#
_entry.id   AF-A0A7S2R4U4-F1
#
_cell.length_a   1.000
_cell.length_b   1.000
_cell.length_c   1.000
_cell.angle_alpha   90.00
_cell.angle_beta   90.00
_cell.angle_gamma   90.00
#
_symmetry.space_group_name_H-M   'P 1'
#
loop_
_entity.id
_entity.type
_entity.pdbx_description
1 polymer ?
#
loop_
_entity_poly.entity_id
_entity_poly.type
_entity_poly.pdbx_seq_one_letter_code
_entity_poly.pdbx_strand_id
1 'polypeptide(L)'
;LDIADTMSKLDKLLAGFQDAPDLPVFVFMGNFTSKPIRDDPLPYWEDLAQLIAKYPKLAQEGRFIFIPGPQDPGLRHVLPQPPLPSRLMQTFQKAKVLHAISATNPCRIRYFSKELVFFRHDVAESNDA
;
A
#
# COMPACT_ATOMS: atom_id res chain seq x y z
N LEU A 1 5.37 2.87 7.42
CA LEU A 1 5.15 4.28 7.01
C LEU A 1 5.56 5.25 8.12
N ASP A 2 5.46 4.83 9.37
CA ASP A 2 5.94 5.48 10.59
C ASP A 2 7.48 5.61 10.72
N ILE A 3 8.25 4.98 9.81
CA ILE A 3 9.72 5.10 9.77
C ILE A 3 10.11 6.13 8.70
N ALA A 4 10.73 7.23 9.12
CA ALA A 4 11.13 8.31 8.22
C ALA A 4 12.07 7.87 7.09
N ASP A 5 13.01 6.96 7.36
CA ASP A 5 13.91 6.40 6.34
C ASP A 5 13.14 5.61 5.26
N THR A 6 12.03 4.97 5.61
CA THR A 6 11.16 4.30 4.63
C THR A 6 10.54 5.33 3.68
N MET A 7 10.04 6.45 4.22
CA MET A 7 9.48 7.53 3.41
C MET A 7 10.53 8.18 2.49
N SER A 8 11.76 8.37 2.98
CA SER A 8 12.87 8.88 2.15
C SER A 8 13.24 7.93 1.00
N LYS A 9 13.23 6.63 1.25
CA LYS A 9 13.49 5.61 0.21
C LYS A 9 12.34 5.52 -0.80
N LEU A 10 11.09 5.68 -0.34
CA LEU A 10 9.94 5.77 -1.24
C LEU A 10 10.01 7.00 -2.13
N ASP A 11 10.45 8.15 -1.60
CA ASP A 11 10.67 9.37 -2.41
C ASP A 11 11.66 9.09 -3.55
N LYS A 12 12.80 8.47 -3.23
CA LYS A 12 13.81 8.10 -4.24
C LYS A 12 13.28 7.10 -5.28
N LEU A 13 12.49 6.12 -4.84
CA LEU A 13 11.87 5.15 -5.73
C LEU A 13 10.89 5.83 -6.70
N LEU A 14 9.98 6.65 -6.18
CA LEU A 14 8.99 7.37 -6.99
C LEU A 14 9.67 8.37 -7.93
N ALA A 15 10.71 9.07 -7.47
CA ALA A 15 11.54 9.93 -8.31
C ALA A 15 12.12 9.18 -9.52
N GLY A 16 12.54 7.93 -9.34
CA GLY A 16 13.09 7.10 -10.41
C GLY A 16 12.06 6.70 -11.48
N PHE A 17 10.76 6.72 -11.15
CA PHE A 17 9.69 6.38 -12.08
C PHE A 17 8.97 7.59 -12.69
N GLN A 18 9.27 8.82 -12.25
CA GLN A 18 8.56 10.02 -12.71
C GLN A 18 8.67 10.24 -14.23
N ASP A 19 9.82 9.87 -14.82
CA ASP A 19 10.12 10.02 -16.24
C ASP A 19 10.01 8.70 -17.03
N ALA A 20 9.57 7.62 -16.37
CA ALA A 20 9.42 6.33 -17.04
C ALA A 20 8.33 6.43 -18.13
N PRO A 21 8.57 5.94 -19.36
CA PRO A 21 7.59 6.02 -20.44
C PRO A 21 6.30 5.27 -20.07
N ASP A 22 6.45 4.04 -19.59
CA ASP A 22 5.38 3.19 -19.06
C ASP A 22 5.51 3.08 -17.53
N LEU A 23 4.42 3.39 -16.81
CA LEU A 23 4.40 3.29 -15.35
C LEU A 23 4.10 1.84 -14.90
N PRO A 24 4.82 1.34 -13.88
CA PRO A 24 4.46 0.07 -13.27
C PRO A 24 3.16 0.20 -12.44
N VAL A 25 2.59 -0.95 -12.08
CA VAL A 25 1.59 -1.02 -11.02
C VAL A 25 2.33 -1.15 -9.69
N PHE A 26 2.13 -0.22 -8.78
CA PHE A 26 2.75 -0.24 -7.46
C PHE A 26 1.88 -1.04 -6.50
N VAL A 27 2.34 -2.24 -6.13
CA VAL A 27 1.67 -3.09 -5.15
C VAL A 27 2.37 -2.95 -3.80
N PHE A 28 1.72 -2.27 -2.87
CA PHE A 28 2.18 -2.10 -1.50
C PHE A 28 1.53 -3.15 -0.61
N MET A 29 2.35 -4.04 -0.06
CA MET A 29 1.91 -5.07 0.88
C MET A 29 2.27 -4.64 2.30
N GLY A 30 1.31 -4.74 3.22
CA GLY A 30 1.52 -4.43 4.62
C GLY A 30 2.59 -5.29 5.30
N ASN A 31 2.96 -5.03 6.55
CA ASN A 31 2.31 -4.09 7.46
C ASN A 31 2.72 -2.64 7.18
N PHE A 32 1.77 -1.71 7.28
CA PHE A 32 2.00 -0.29 6.97
C PHE A 32 2.59 0.49 8.15
N THR A 33 2.65 -0.09 9.34
CA THR A 33 3.37 0.43 10.50
C THR A 33 4.39 -0.59 11.00
N SER A 34 5.51 -0.11 11.56
CA SER A 34 6.61 -0.94 12.06
C SER A 34 6.24 -1.79 13.29
N LYS A 35 5.19 -1.38 13.99
CA LYS A 35 4.62 -2.07 15.14
C LYS A 35 3.11 -2.21 14.95
N PRO A 36 2.45 -3.20 15.57
CA PRO A 36 1.00 -3.30 15.58
C PRO A 36 0.37 -1.98 16.03
N ILE A 37 -0.63 -1.53 15.28
CA ILE A 37 -1.18 -0.18 15.43
C ILE A 37 -1.74 0.04 16.83
N ARG A 38 -1.24 1.09 17.47
CA ARG A 38 -1.69 1.63 18.76
C ARG A 38 -2.32 3.01 18.62
N ASP A 39 -1.78 3.83 17.72
CA ASP A 39 -2.21 5.21 17.45
C ASP A 39 -2.89 5.34 16.07
N ASP A 40 -3.58 6.45 15.80
CA ASP A 40 -4.25 6.67 14.51
C ASP A 40 -3.21 6.67 13.36
N PRO A 41 -3.27 5.72 12.40
CA PRO A 41 -2.28 5.66 11.33
C PRO A 41 -2.48 6.77 10.29
N LEU A 42 -3.59 7.51 10.33
CA LEU A 42 -3.98 8.49 9.31
C LEU A 42 -2.85 9.47 8.93
N PRO A 43 -2.07 10.07 9.86
CA PRO A 43 -1.00 11.00 9.48
C PRO A 43 0.03 10.37 8.54
N TYR A 44 0.42 9.12 8.77
CA TYR A 44 1.37 8.42 7.91
C TYR A 44 0.82 8.15 6.50
N TRP A 45 -0.50 7.94 6.39
CA TRP A 45 -1.19 7.80 5.11
C TRP A 45 -1.36 9.13 4.39
N GLU A 46 -1.52 10.24 5.11
CA GLU A 46 -1.51 11.59 4.55
C GLU A 46 -0.12 11.95 4.00
N ASP A 47 0.95 11.64 4.75
CA ASP A 47 2.32 11.84 4.29
C ASP A 47 2.63 11.04 3.03
N LEU A 48 2.20 9.78 2.95
CA LEU A 48 2.36 8.95 1.75
C LEU A 48 1.57 9.49 0.56
N ALA A 49 0.34 9.95 0.79
CA ALA A 49 -0.48 10.55 -0.27
C ALA A 49 0.17 11.82 -0.82
N GLN A 50 0.70 12.69 0.05
CA GLN A 50 1.43 13.90 -0.37
C GLN A 50 2.74 13.59 -1.07
N LEU A 51 3.45 12.55 -0.62
CA LEU A 51 4.67 12.08 -1.27
C LEU A 51 4.42 11.64 -2.71
N ILE A 52 3.34 10.90 -2.97
CA ILE A 52 2.96 10.52 -4.34
C ILE A 52 2.51 11.76 -5.14
N ALA A 53 1.75 12.67 -4.53
CA ALA A 53 1.27 13.90 -5.17
C ALA A 53 2.40 14.85 -5.61
N LYS A 54 3.59 14.76 -5.00
CA LYS A 54 4.83 15.44 -5.45
C LYS A 54 5.20 15.11 -6.90
N TYR A 55 4.77 13.95 -7.41
CA TYR A 55 5.06 13.46 -8.76
C TYR A 55 3.77 13.42 -9.60
N PRO A 56 3.42 14.49 -10.34
CA PRO A 56 2.11 14.62 -10.98
C PRO A 56 1.74 13.48 -11.94
N LYS A 57 2.71 12.98 -12.74
CA LYS A 57 2.49 11.84 -13.63
C LYS A 57 2.08 10.60 -12.85
N LEU A 58 2.77 10.30 -11.75
CA LEU A 58 2.45 9.17 -10.88
C LEU A 58 1.09 9.35 -10.21
N ALA A 59 0.78 10.56 -9.73
CA ALA A 59 -0.51 10.84 -9.08
C ALA A 59 -1.70 10.68 -10.06
N GLN A 60 -1.53 11.06 -11.32
CA GLN A 60 -2.59 11.02 -12.33
C GLN A 60 -2.73 9.65 -13.00
N GLU A 61 -1.62 9.00 -13.35
CA GLU A 61 -1.62 7.80 -14.19
C GLU A 61 -1.19 6.53 -13.43
N GLY A 62 -0.39 6.69 -12.36
CA GLY A 62 0.15 5.59 -11.58
C GLY A 62 -0.94 4.84 -10.81
N ARG A 63 -0.86 3.51 -10.80
CA ARG A 63 -1.81 2.63 -10.10
C ARG A 63 -1.19 2.12 -8.81
N PHE A 64 -1.85 2.40 -7.68
CA PHE A 64 -1.40 2.07 -6.33
C PHE A 64 -2.38 1.09 -5.69
N ILE A 65 -1.90 -0.09 -5.33
CA ILE A 65 -2.71 -1.14 -4.71
C ILE A 65 -2.16 -1.42 -3.32
N PHE A 66 -3.01 -1.25 -2.31
CA PHE A 66 -2.66 -1.46 -0.91
C PHE A 66 -3.32 -2.75 -0.40
N ILE A 67 -2.48 -3.71 -0.02
CA ILE A 67 -2.88 -5.02 0.50
C ILE A 67 -2.56 -5.05 2.00
N PRO A 68 -3.56 -5.26 2.88
CA PRO A 68 -3.34 -5.28 4.32
C PRO A 68 -2.46 -6.47 4.72
N GLY A 69 -1.59 -6.23 5.71
CA GLY A 69 -0.83 -7.27 6.39
C GLY A 69 -1.48 -7.69 7.71
N PRO A 70 -0.97 -8.75 8.36
CA PRO A 70 -1.56 -9.31 9.59
C PRO A 70 -1.61 -8.35 10.78
N GLN A 71 -0.78 -7.29 10.81
CA GLN A 71 -0.74 -6.32 11.92
C GLN A 71 -1.45 -4.99 11.63
N ASP A 72 -2.03 -4.83 10.44
CA ASP A 72 -2.76 -3.63 10.03
C ASP A 72 -4.16 -3.53 10.70
N PRO A 73 -4.89 -2.40 10.58
CA PRO A 73 -6.21 -2.26 11.18
C PRO A 73 -7.22 -3.17 10.49
N GLY A 74 -8.04 -3.87 11.27
CA GLY A 74 -9.07 -4.76 10.76
C GLY A 74 -9.13 -6.09 11.52
N LEU A 75 -9.68 -7.11 10.88
CA LEU A 75 -9.71 -8.47 11.39
C LEU A 75 -8.31 -9.09 11.28
N ARG A 76 -7.53 -9.03 12.36
CA ARG A 76 -6.17 -9.58 12.42
C ARG A 76 -6.21 -11.11 12.41
N HIS A 77 -5.26 -11.74 11.73
CA HIS A 77 -5.05 -13.19 11.70
C HIS A 77 -6.24 -14.06 11.21
N VAL A 78 -7.28 -13.44 10.64
CA VAL A 78 -8.40 -14.14 9.99
C VAL A 78 -8.36 -13.87 8.50
N LEU A 79 -8.46 -14.92 7.70
CA LEU A 79 -8.49 -14.82 6.25
C LEU A 79 -9.91 -15.14 5.72
N PRO A 80 -10.37 -14.45 4.66
CA PRO A 80 -9.73 -13.31 4.00
C PRO A 80 -9.79 -12.02 4.85
N GLN A 81 -8.69 -11.28 4.91
CA GLN A 81 -8.68 -9.97 5.56
C GLN A 81 -9.39 -8.95 4.65
N PRO A 82 -10.30 -8.13 5.21
CA PRO A 82 -10.98 -7.09 4.46
C PRO A 82 -9.99 -6.00 4.02
N PRO A 83 -10.33 -5.18 3.00
CA PRO A 83 -9.54 -4.02 2.64
C PRO A 83 -9.33 -3.06 3.80
N LEU A 84 -8.31 -2.22 3.69
CA LEU A 84 -8.02 -1.16 4.66
C LEU A 84 -9.20 -0.19 4.78
N PRO A 85 -9.41 0.42 5.96
CA PRO A 85 -10.49 1.37 6.17
C PRO A 85 -10.55 2.48 5.12
N SER A 86 -11.75 2.80 4.64
CA SER A 86 -11.97 3.81 3.59
C SER A 86 -11.44 5.19 3.97
N ARG A 87 -11.41 5.53 5.28
CA ARG A 87 -10.81 6.77 5.81
C ARG A 87 -9.35 6.95 5.38
N LEU A 88 -8.58 5.86 5.30
CA LEU A 88 -7.19 5.88 4.84
C LEU A 88 -7.12 6.10 3.33
N MET A 89 -8.02 5.48 2.56
CA MET A 89 -8.07 5.66 1.10
C MET A 89 -8.50 7.07 0.69
N GLN A 90 -9.28 7.76 1.52
CA GLN A 90 -9.69 9.14 1.29
C GLN A 90 -8.50 10.13 1.32
N THR A 91 -7.37 9.82 1.97
CA THR A 91 -6.20 10.71 1.96
C THR A 91 -5.63 10.87 0.55
N PHE A 92 -5.56 9.78 -0.23
CA PHE A 92 -5.14 9.79 -1.63
C PHE A 92 -6.09 10.58 -2.52
N GLN A 93 -7.40 10.44 -2.30
CA GLN A 93 -8.41 11.19 -3.04
C GLN A 93 -8.24 12.70 -2.80
N LYS A 94 -8.06 13.11 -1.54
CA LYS A 94 -7.79 14.52 -1.18
C LYS A 94 -6.49 15.05 -1.79
N ALA A 95 -5.45 14.21 -1.87
CA ALA A 95 -4.17 14.53 -2.50
C ALA A 95 -4.19 14.44 -4.04
N LYS A 96 -5.35 14.15 -4.65
CA LYS A 96 -5.54 13.99 -6.11
C LYS A 96 -4.72 12.84 -6.72
N VAL A 97 -4.46 11.78 -5.95
CA VAL A 97 -3.93 10.52 -6.46
C VAL A 97 -5.11 9.68 -6.96
N LEU A 98 -5.23 9.58 -8.29
CA LEU A 98 -6.47 9.15 -8.95
C LEU A 98 -6.74 7.64 -8.87
N HIS A 99 -5.69 6.83 -8.74
CA HIS A 99 -5.79 5.38 -8.86
C HIS A 99 -5.17 4.66 -7.65
N ALA A 100 -5.62 5.01 -6.45
CA ALA A 100 -5.34 4.29 -5.21
C ALA A 100 -6.50 3.37 -4.82
N ILE A 101 -6.22 2.08 -4.63
CA ILE A 101 -7.22 1.06 -4.27
C ILE A 101 -6.69 0.25 -3.09
N SER A 102 -7.54 -0.02 -2.11
CA SER A 102 -7.26 -1.07 -1.12
C SER A 102 -7.92 -2.39 -1.55
N ALA A 103 -7.11 -3.45 -1.58
CA ALA A 103 -7.55 -4.80 -1.89
C ALA A 103 -7.63 -5.66 -0.61
N THR A 104 -8.21 -6.85 -0.72
CA THR A 104 -8.21 -7.86 0.36
C THR A 104 -6.83 -8.51 0.50
N ASN A 105 -6.62 -9.26 1.58
CA ASN A 105 -5.50 -10.19 1.70
C ASN A 105 -6.01 -11.61 2.02
N PRO A 106 -5.80 -12.61 1.14
CA PRO A 106 -5.16 -12.52 -0.17
C PRO A 106 -6.01 -11.76 -1.21
N CYS A 107 -5.40 -11.39 -2.34
CA CYS A 107 -6.11 -10.90 -3.53
C CYS A 107 -5.48 -11.41 -4.83
N ARG A 108 -6.20 -11.22 -5.93
CA ARG A 108 -5.76 -11.56 -7.29
C ARG A 108 -5.81 -10.33 -8.17
N ILE A 109 -4.74 -10.10 -8.92
CA ILE A 109 -4.64 -9.03 -9.91
C ILE A 109 -4.41 -9.67 -11.27
N ARG A 110 -5.29 -9.37 -12.23
CA ARG A 110 -5.12 -9.80 -13.61
C ARG A 110 -4.35 -8.74 -14.38
N TYR A 111 -3.20 -9.11 -14.92
CA TYR A 111 -2.34 -8.25 -15.73
C TYR A 111 -2.14 -8.89 -17.10
N PHE A 112 -2.81 -8.33 -18.11
CA PHE A 112 -2.95 -8.94 -19.44
C PHE A 112 -3.48 -10.39 -19.36
N SER A 113 -2.70 -11.36 -19.85
CA SER A 113 -2.98 -12.80 -19.81
C SER A 113 -2.50 -13.50 -18.54
N LYS A 114 -1.89 -12.76 -17.60
CA LYS A 114 -1.34 -13.31 -16.36
C LYS A 114 -2.27 -13.01 -15.18
N GLU A 115 -2.40 -13.99 -14.30
CA GLU A 115 -3.01 -13.84 -12.99
C GLU A 115 -1.91 -13.82 -11.93
N LEU A 116 -1.85 -12.74 -11.14
CA LEU A 116 -0.90 -12.56 -10.05
C LEU A 116 -1.67 -12.66 -8.74
N VAL A 117 -1.28 -13.61 -7.89
CA VAL A 117 -1.88 -13.80 -6.56
C VAL A 117 -0.97 -13.20 -5.51
N PHE A 118 -1.51 -12.32 -4.68
CA PHE A 118 -0.79 -11.69 -3.59
C PHE A 118 -1.36 -12.19 -2.26
N PHE A 119 -0.47 -12.70 -1.42
CA PHE A 119 -0.81 -13.17 -0.09
C PHE A 119 0.25 -12.66 0.88
N ARG A 120 -0.13 -11.77 1.80
CA ARG A 120 0.76 -11.23 2.82
C ARG A 120 0.56 -11.99 4.13
N HIS A 121 1.50 -12.89 4.43
CA HIS A 121 1.59 -13.56 5.74
C HIS A 121 3.04 -13.95 6.01
N ASP A 122 3.42 -14.07 7.27
CA ASP A 122 4.72 -14.64 7.66
C ASP A 122 4.56 -16.17 7.64
N VAL A 123 4.71 -16.78 6.45
CA VAL A 123 4.42 -18.22 6.22
C VAL A 123 5.55 -19.13 6.68
N ALA A 124 6.79 -18.63 6.63
CA ALA A 124 7.98 -19.39 7.04
C ALA A 124 8.14 -19.45 8.57
N GLU A 125 7.44 -18.60 9.32
CA GLU A 125 7.37 -18.67 10.79
C GLU A 125 6.27 -19.67 11.18
N SER A 126 6.51 -20.95 10.91
CA SER A 126 5.78 -22.02 11.57
C SER A 126 6.25 -22.11 13.01
N ASN A 127 5.62 -21.35 13.91
CA ASN A 127 5.46 -21.85 15.27
C ASN A 127 4.41 -22.96 15.19
N ASP A 128 4.87 -24.19 15.00
CA ASP A 128 4.11 -25.35 15.48
C ASP A 128 3.97 -25.20 17.00
N ALA A 129 2.83 -24.65 17.43
CA ALA A 129 2.19 -24.85 18.74
C ALA A 129 0.81 -24.17 18.76
#